data_AF-T2IJG1-F1
#
_entry.id   AF-T2IJG1-F1
#
_cell.length_a   1.000
_cell.length_b   1.000
_cell.length_c   1.000
_cell.angle_alpha   90.00
_cell.angle_beta   90.00
_cell.angle_gamma   90.00
#
_symmetry.space_group_name_H-M   'P 1'
#
loop_
_entity.id
_entity.type
_entity.pdbx_description
1 polymer ?
#
loop_
_entity_poly.entity_id
_entity_poly.type
_entity_poly.pdbx_seq_one_letter_code
_entity_poly.pdbx_strand_id
1 'polypeptide(L)'
;MKATLNPDAVSFFRGSLLFAQGNYEEAIRELDKAKKAQTHNLPSLYLKMGYAYLGLKKWFDAACYFMQVLELDPANPDAHLGLCKTHLKEHREDKALDEAMAALSLIYHNPQAHFLCGLALYLCGQITDAVKAIETAISQNPIFPNAHRYLAGIYYKEFQDGEKAAKHRNLAREAQQRIKDFKAGKIDLNQNAGSISDWVIEINTGNKPKLDAPMEDTIIIVSGLPRSGTSMMMQMLAAAGISVMTDGVREADESNPKGYYEYEKAKQVGSDNSWIPDAKSKFVKIVAQLLPKLPSGQPYRIIFMQRPLSEVIPSQDKLLERLGKKG
;
A
#
# COMPACT_ATOMS: atom_id res chain seq x y z
N MET A 1 12.39 -24.20 -28.12
CA MET A 1 11.01 -24.15 -27.57
C MET A 1 10.35 -22.85 -28.00
N LYS A 2 9.31 -22.88 -28.83
CA LYS A 2 8.47 -21.69 -29.03
C LYS A 2 7.62 -21.56 -27.77
N ALA A 3 7.81 -20.51 -26.98
CA ALA A 3 6.93 -20.19 -25.87
C ALA A 3 5.56 -19.84 -26.46
N THR A 4 4.64 -20.79 -26.47
CA THR A 4 3.23 -20.54 -26.78
C THR A 4 2.65 -19.77 -25.59
N LEU A 5 2.40 -18.48 -25.77
CA LEU A 5 1.64 -17.66 -24.83
C LEU A 5 0.32 -18.37 -24.54
N ASN A 6 0.04 -18.64 -23.25
CA ASN A 6 -1.25 -19.16 -22.82
C ASN A 6 -2.33 -18.16 -23.26
N PRO A 7 -3.22 -18.50 -24.21
CA PRO A 7 -4.23 -17.58 -24.74
C PRO A 7 -5.16 -17.02 -23.65
N ASP A 8 -5.32 -17.74 -22.55
CA ASP A 8 -6.21 -17.41 -21.44
C ASP A 8 -5.60 -16.35 -20.54
N ALA A 9 -4.30 -16.47 -20.27
CA ALA A 9 -3.53 -15.43 -19.61
C ALA A 9 -3.56 -14.14 -20.44
N VAL A 10 -3.46 -14.25 -21.78
CA VAL A 10 -3.56 -13.11 -22.69
C VAL A 10 -4.93 -12.43 -22.60
N SER A 11 -6.03 -13.19 -22.57
CA SER A 11 -7.37 -12.62 -22.39
C SER A 11 -7.55 -11.93 -21.02
N PHE A 12 -7.04 -12.51 -19.93
CA PHE A 12 -7.05 -11.84 -18.62
C PHE A 12 -6.28 -10.51 -18.63
N PHE A 13 -5.08 -10.49 -19.21
CA PHE A 13 -4.25 -9.28 -19.29
C PHE A 13 -4.89 -8.22 -20.19
N ARG A 14 -5.46 -8.63 -21.32
CA ARG A 14 -6.20 -7.73 -22.21
C ARG A 14 -7.43 -7.15 -21.52
N GLY A 15 -8.22 -7.98 -20.86
CA GLY A 15 -9.36 -7.53 -20.05
C GLY A 15 -8.94 -6.57 -18.94
N SER A 16 -7.82 -6.83 -18.28
CA SER A 16 -7.24 -5.95 -17.26
C SER A 16 -6.81 -4.59 -17.82
N LEU A 17 -6.22 -4.56 -19.02
CA LEU A 17 -5.82 -3.33 -19.70
C LEU A 17 -7.04 -2.51 -20.12
N LEU A 18 -8.04 -3.16 -20.72
CA LEU A 18 -9.31 -2.54 -21.10
C LEU A 18 -10.03 -1.95 -19.89
N PHE A 19 -10.04 -2.67 -18.76
CA PHE A 19 -10.56 -2.17 -17.50
C PHE A 19 -9.82 -0.90 -17.04
N ALA A 20 -8.49 -0.90 -17.09
CA ALA A 20 -7.70 0.26 -16.71
C ALA A 20 -7.93 1.48 -17.63
N GLN A 21 -8.30 1.24 -18.89
CA GLN A 21 -8.69 2.26 -19.86
C GLN A 21 -10.14 2.76 -19.68
N GLY A 22 -10.92 2.10 -18.82
CA GLY A 22 -12.35 2.41 -18.61
C GLY A 22 -13.29 1.75 -19.61
N ASN A 23 -12.79 0.91 -20.51
CA ASN A 23 -13.59 0.17 -21.50
C ASN A 23 -14.20 -1.08 -20.85
N TYR A 24 -15.15 -0.88 -19.93
CA TYR A 24 -15.64 -1.95 -19.06
C TYR A 24 -16.37 -3.07 -19.81
N GLU A 25 -17.15 -2.76 -20.85
CA GLU A 25 -17.85 -3.78 -21.65
C GLU A 25 -16.89 -4.70 -22.39
N GLU A 26 -15.84 -4.13 -23.00
CA GLU A 26 -14.79 -4.90 -23.66
C GLU A 26 -13.95 -5.68 -22.65
N ALA A 27 -13.66 -5.08 -21.50
CA ALA A 27 -12.98 -5.75 -20.41
C ALA A 27 -13.75 -7.01 -19.98
N ILE A 28 -15.06 -6.90 -19.75
CA ILE A 28 -15.90 -8.05 -19.37
C ILE A 28 -15.87 -9.13 -20.46
N ARG A 29 -15.96 -8.77 -21.75
CA ARG A 29 -15.87 -9.75 -22.85
C ARG A 29 -14.56 -10.54 -22.83
N GLU A 30 -13.43 -9.89 -22.57
CA GLU A 30 -12.13 -10.57 -22.49
C GLU A 30 -11.96 -11.36 -21.18
N LEU A 31 -12.47 -10.84 -20.05
CA LEU A 31 -12.46 -11.55 -18.78
C LEU A 31 -13.37 -12.79 -18.81
N ASP A 32 -14.48 -12.76 -19.55
CA ASP A 32 -15.36 -13.93 -19.77
C ASP A 32 -14.67 -15.04 -20.57
N LYS A 33 -13.83 -14.68 -21.55
CA LYS A 33 -12.99 -15.65 -22.27
C LYS A 33 -12.02 -16.33 -21.31
N ALA A 34 -11.36 -15.55 -20.46
CA ALA A 34 -10.47 -16.08 -19.42
C ALA A 34 -11.23 -17.02 -18.47
N LYS A 35 -12.40 -16.59 -17.96
CA LYS A 35 -13.26 -17.38 -17.06
C LYS A 35 -13.63 -18.77 -17.61
N LYS A 36 -13.88 -18.88 -18.92
CA LYS A 36 -14.26 -20.14 -19.60
C LYS A 36 -13.10 -21.14 -19.74
N ALA A 37 -11.86 -20.67 -19.71
CA ALA A 37 -10.67 -21.47 -20.02
C ALA A 37 -9.92 -21.97 -18.76
N GLN A 38 -10.66 -22.32 -17.69
CA GLN A 38 -10.11 -22.86 -16.44
C GLN A 38 -9.21 -21.93 -15.60
N THR A 39 -9.15 -20.61 -15.88
CA THR A 39 -8.72 -19.62 -14.85
C THR A 39 -9.82 -19.33 -13.81
N HIS A 40 -10.72 -20.29 -13.60
CA HIS A 40 -11.99 -20.18 -12.88
C HIS A 40 -11.85 -19.98 -11.36
N ASN A 41 -10.66 -20.14 -10.79
CA ASN A 41 -10.40 -20.00 -9.35
C ASN A 41 -9.43 -18.87 -9.03
N LEU A 42 -9.39 -17.82 -9.85
CA LEU A 42 -8.58 -16.63 -9.56
C LEU A 42 -9.47 -15.55 -8.91
N PRO A 43 -9.36 -15.28 -7.60
CA PRO A 43 -10.01 -14.14 -6.94
C PRO A 43 -9.85 -12.83 -7.71
N SER A 44 -8.66 -12.59 -8.27
CA SER A 44 -8.33 -11.38 -9.04
C SER A 44 -9.13 -11.22 -10.35
N LEU A 45 -9.59 -12.33 -10.96
CA LEU A 45 -10.46 -12.30 -12.14
C LEU A 45 -11.84 -11.78 -11.75
N TYR A 46 -12.47 -12.42 -10.76
CA TYR A 46 -13.80 -12.04 -10.28
C TYR A 46 -13.81 -10.64 -9.68
N LEU A 47 -12.74 -10.24 -8.98
CA LEU A 47 -12.58 -8.89 -8.45
C LEU A 47 -12.59 -7.84 -9.58
N LYS A 48 -11.84 -8.08 -10.67
CA LYS A 48 -11.84 -7.19 -11.84
C LYS A 48 -13.20 -7.14 -12.53
N MET A 49 -13.87 -8.28 -12.67
CA MET A 49 -15.23 -8.32 -13.22
C MET A 49 -16.19 -7.53 -12.34
N GLY A 50 -16.17 -7.73 -11.01
CA GLY A 50 -17.00 -6.98 -10.05
C GLY A 50 -16.79 -5.48 -10.17
N TYR A 51 -15.54 -5.02 -10.24
CA TYR A 51 -15.25 -3.60 -10.46
C TYR A 51 -15.66 -3.09 -11.85
N ALA A 52 -15.59 -3.90 -12.90
CA ALA A 52 -16.07 -3.52 -14.23
C ALA A 52 -17.59 -3.35 -14.24
N TYR A 53 -18.34 -4.28 -13.65
CA TYR A 53 -19.79 -4.18 -13.49
C TYR A 53 -20.19 -2.98 -12.61
N LEU A 54 -19.42 -2.69 -11.55
CA LEU A 54 -19.59 -1.49 -10.74
C LEU A 54 -19.41 -0.22 -11.58
N GLY A 55 -18.40 -0.18 -12.46
CA GLY A 55 -18.17 0.92 -13.40
C GLY A 55 -19.33 1.11 -14.39
N LEU A 56 -19.98 0.02 -14.79
CA LEU A 56 -21.18 0.01 -15.62
C LEU A 56 -22.48 0.30 -14.86
N LYS A 57 -22.41 0.57 -13.55
CA LYS A 57 -23.58 0.78 -12.68
C LYS A 57 -24.51 -0.43 -12.60
N LYS A 58 -24.00 -1.62 -12.89
CA LYS A 58 -24.69 -2.90 -12.76
C LYS A 58 -24.40 -3.48 -11.37
N TRP A 59 -25.03 -2.87 -10.36
CA TRP A 59 -24.72 -3.10 -8.95
C TRP A 59 -24.95 -4.55 -8.52
N PHE A 60 -26.06 -5.14 -8.95
CA PHE A 60 -26.39 -6.53 -8.62
C PHE A 60 -25.33 -7.50 -9.15
N ASP A 61 -24.95 -7.38 -10.43
CA ASP A 61 -23.90 -8.21 -11.02
C ASP A 61 -22.57 -8.00 -10.28
N ALA A 62 -22.22 -6.74 -9.96
CA ALA A 62 -21.00 -6.43 -9.21
C ALA A 62 -20.96 -7.13 -7.84
N ALA A 63 -22.06 -7.09 -7.09
CA ALA A 63 -22.19 -7.79 -5.81
C ALA A 63 -21.96 -9.30 -5.96
N CYS A 64 -22.62 -9.93 -6.93
CA CYS A 64 -22.44 -11.36 -7.21
C CYS A 64 -20.97 -11.69 -7.45
N TYR A 65 -20.26 -10.89 -8.25
CA TYR A 65 -18.84 -11.11 -8.52
C TYR A 65 -17.96 -10.91 -7.29
N PHE A 66 -18.23 -9.93 -6.43
CA PHE A 66 -17.48 -9.78 -5.18
C PHE A 66 -17.77 -10.91 -4.18
N MET A 67 -19.01 -11.40 -4.11
CA MET A 67 -19.35 -12.59 -3.32
C MET A 67 -18.58 -13.83 -3.81
N GLN A 68 -18.45 -14.03 -5.12
CA GLN A 68 -17.61 -15.10 -5.67
C GLN A 68 -16.13 -14.97 -5.27
N VAL A 69 -15.62 -13.74 -5.10
CA VAL A 69 -14.27 -13.54 -4.56
C VAL A 69 -14.20 -14.05 -3.12
N LEU A 70 -15.19 -13.73 -2.28
CA LEU A 70 -15.23 -14.16 -0.88
C LEU A 70 -15.48 -15.67 -0.71
N GLU A 71 -16.16 -16.32 -1.66
CA GLU A 71 -16.26 -17.78 -1.69
C GLU A 71 -14.90 -18.45 -1.93
N LEU A 72 -14.03 -17.83 -2.72
CA LEU A 72 -12.69 -18.34 -3.05
C LEU A 72 -11.62 -17.91 -2.05
N ASP A 73 -11.73 -16.69 -1.53
CA ASP A 73 -10.82 -16.05 -0.58
C ASP A 73 -11.64 -15.26 0.45
N PRO A 74 -12.08 -15.89 1.55
CA PRO A 74 -12.86 -15.24 2.58
C PRO A 74 -12.14 -14.09 3.29
N ALA A 75 -10.81 -14.01 3.19
CA ALA A 75 -9.99 -12.98 3.82
C ALA A 75 -9.61 -11.86 2.84
N ASN A 76 -10.40 -11.65 1.77
CA ASN A 76 -10.10 -10.66 0.75
C ASN A 76 -10.67 -9.27 1.09
N PRO A 77 -9.85 -8.29 1.51
CA PRO A 77 -10.34 -6.96 1.86
C PRO A 77 -10.89 -6.19 0.65
N ASP A 78 -10.36 -6.41 -0.55
CA ASP A 78 -10.79 -5.68 -1.75
C ASP A 78 -12.21 -6.09 -2.19
N ALA A 79 -12.60 -7.34 -1.94
CA ALA A 79 -13.95 -7.83 -2.18
C ALA A 79 -14.96 -7.19 -1.23
N HIS A 80 -14.65 -7.13 0.07
CA HIS A 80 -15.44 -6.40 1.06
C HIS A 80 -15.58 -4.91 0.69
N LEU A 81 -14.50 -4.26 0.23
CA LEU A 81 -14.58 -2.88 -0.27
C LEU A 81 -15.44 -2.75 -1.53
N GLY A 82 -15.42 -3.75 -2.40
CA GLY A 82 -16.29 -3.85 -3.57
C GLY A 82 -17.77 -3.95 -3.19
N LEU A 83 -18.10 -4.81 -2.23
CA LEU A 83 -19.46 -4.95 -1.67
C LEU A 83 -19.92 -3.69 -0.97
N CYS A 84 -19.07 -3.08 -0.13
CA CYS A 84 -19.35 -1.81 0.51
C CYS A 84 -19.71 -0.73 -0.52
N LYS A 85 -18.89 -0.54 -1.57
CA LYS A 85 -19.19 0.41 -2.65
C LYS A 85 -20.52 0.09 -3.36
N THR A 86 -20.79 -1.18 -3.57
CA THR A 86 -22.04 -1.65 -4.21
C THR A 86 -23.25 -1.30 -3.33
N HIS A 87 -23.20 -1.63 -2.04
CA HIS A 87 -24.28 -1.35 -1.10
C HIS A 87 -24.51 0.15 -0.87
N LEU A 88 -23.46 0.98 -0.86
CA LEU A 88 -23.60 2.44 -0.87
C LEU A 88 -24.34 2.95 -2.11
N LYS A 89 -24.22 2.29 -3.26
CA LYS A 89 -24.94 2.65 -4.50
C LYS A 89 -26.37 2.17 -4.53
N GLU A 90 -26.68 1.16 -3.74
CA GLU A 90 -28.02 0.58 -3.60
C GLU A 90 -28.80 1.17 -2.42
N HIS A 91 -28.24 2.17 -1.71
CA HIS A 91 -28.82 2.74 -0.49
C HIS A 91 -29.06 1.68 0.59
N ARG A 92 -28.04 0.83 0.80
CA ARG A 92 -28.00 -0.20 1.84
C ARG A 92 -26.87 0.13 2.81
N GLU A 93 -27.04 1.22 3.55
CA GLU A 93 -26.00 1.84 4.38
C GLU A 93 -25.47 0.91 5.47
N ASP A 94 -26.35 0.20 6.16
CA ASP A 94 -25.96 -0.72 7.25
C ASP A 94 -25.06 -1.84 6.73
N LYS A 95 -25.45 -2.46 5.61
CA LYS A 95 -24.63 -3.48 4.95
C LYS A 95 -23.30 -2.91 4.45
N ALA A 96 -23.31 -1.69 3.94
CA ALA A 96 -22.08 -1.04 3.52
C ALA A 96 -21.12 -0.81 4.69
N LEU A 97 -21.65 -0.47 5.88
CA LEU A 97 -20.88 -0.31 7.08
C LEU A 97 -20.26 -1.64 7.54
N ASP A 98 -21.06 -2.71 7.58
CA ASP A 98 -20.58 -4.05 7.93
C ASP A 98 -19.42 -4.49 7.02
N GLU A 99 -19.58 -4.32 5.71
CA GLU A 99 -18.54 -4.68 4.73
C GLU A 99 -17.28 -3.79 4.85
N ALA A 100 -17.44 -2.50 5.14
CA ALA A 100 -16.29 -1.62 5.39
C ALA A 100 -15.54 -2.01 6.67
N MET A 101 -16.26 -2.38 7.73
CA MET A 101 -15.68 -2.87 8.99
C MET A 101 -14.99 -4.22 8.80
N ALA A 102 -15.57 -5.13 8.02
CA ALA A 102 -14.94 -6.39 7.65
C ALA A 102 -13.60 -6.14 6.94
N ALA A 103 -13.56 -5.25 5.94
CA ALA A 103 -12.32 -4.88 5.27
C ALA A 103 -11.26 -4.30 6.23
N LEU A 104 -11.68 -3.45 7.18
CA LEU A 104 -10.80 -2.84 8.19
C LEU A 104 -10.29 -3.86 9.22
N SER A 105 -11.07 -4.89 9.53
CA SER A 105 -10.63 -5.98 10.42
C SER A 105 -9.51 -6.81 9.80
N LEU A 106 -9.48 -6.91 8.46
CA LEU A 106 -8.44 -7.61 7.71
C LEU A 106 -7.20 -6.73 7.50
N ILE A 107 -7.40 -5.47 7.09
CA ILE A 107 -6.32 -4.49 6.89
C ILE A 107 -6.73 -3.14 7.46
N TYR A 108 -6.25 -2.86 8.67
CA TYR A 108 -6.47 -1.57 9.32
C TYR A 108 -5.84 -0.39 8.55
N HIS A 109 -4.63 -0.57 8.00
CA HIS A 109 -3.95 0.47 7.22
C HIS A 109 -4.46 0.49 5.77
N ASN A 110 -5.74 0.81 5.60
CA ASN A 110 -6.40 0.93 4.30
C ASN A 110 -7.19 2.25 4.23
N PRO A 111 -6.61 3.31 3.63
CA PRO A 111 -7.26 4.60 3.54
C PRO A 111 -8.64 4.54 2.86
N GLN A 112 -8.77 3.70 1.83
CA GLN A 112 -10.02 3.55 1.10
C GLN A 112 -11.11 2.89 1.96
N ALA A 113 -10.75 1.93 2.80
CA ALA A 113 -11.66 1.29 3.74
C ALA A 113 -12.18 2.26 4.81
N HIS A 114 -11.27 3.02 5.43
CA HIS A 114 -11.66 4.07 6.37
C HIS A 114 -12.55 5.14 5.74
N PHE A 115 -12.25 5.55 4.50
CA PHE A 115 -13.08 6.51 3.78
C PHE A 115 -14.48 5.95 3.50
N LEU A 116 -14.60 4.70 3.04
CA LEU A 116 -15.91 4.07 2.78
C LEU A 116 -16.71 3.83 4.06
N CYS A 117 -16.03 3.42 5.14
CA CYS A 117 -16.63 3.34 6.48
C CYS A 117 -17.20 4.69 6.89
N GLY A 118 -16.43 5.78 6.72
CA GLY A 118 -16.90 7.12 7.00
C GLY A 118 -18.08 7.56 6.12
N LEU A 119 -18.12 7.15 4.86
CA LEU A 119 -19.29 7.39 4.00
C LEU A 119 -20.53 6.64 4.49
N ALA A 120 -20.38 5.36 4.86
CA ALA A 120 -21.49 4.57 5.39
C ALA A 120 -22.01 5.15 6.71
N LEU A 121 -21.12 5.48 7.65
CA LEU A 121 -21.46 6.13 8.92
C LEU A 121 -22.19 7.46 8.71
N TYR A 122 -21.75 8.28 7.76
CA TYR A 122 -22.41 9.55 7.46
C TYR A 122 -23.86 9.32 7.00
N LEU A 123 -24.09 8.34 6.13
CA LEU A 123 -25.42 8.02 5.63
C LEU A 123 -26.30 7.35 6.70
N CYS A 124 -25.71 6.59 7.64
CA CYS A 124 -26.39 6.12 8.85
C CYS A 124 -26.68 7.24 9.88
N GLY A 125 -26.30 8.49 9.61
CA GLY A 125 -26.49 9.63 10.52
C GLY A 125 -25.47 9.73 11.65
N GLN A 126 -24.45 8.87 11.68
CA GLN A 126 -23.37 8.88 12.68
C GLN A 126 -22.26 9.88 12.29
N ILE A 127 -22.62 11.17 12.28
CA ILE A 127 -21.79 12.23 11.69
C ILE A 127 -20.41 12.35 12.36
N THR A 128 -20.34 12.28 13.69
CA THR A 128 -19.09 12.44 14.43
C THR A 128 -18.10 11.33 14.13
N ASP A 129 -18.57 10.09 14.02
CA ASP A 129 -17.71 8.93 13.75
C ASP A 129 -17.35 8.85 12.28
N ALA A 130 -18.23 9.32 11.39
CA ALA A 130 -17.92 9.53 9.99
C ALA A 130 -16.72 10.46 9.80
N VAL A 131 -16.69 11.60 10.50
CA VAL A 131 -15.56 12.54 10.44
C VAL A 131 -14.27 11.87 10.89
N LYS A 132 -14.27 11.18 12.04
CA LYS A 132 -13.08 10.46 12.54
C LYS A 132 -12.56 9.42 11.55
N ALA A 133 -13.45 8.64 10.94
CA ALA A 133 -13.09 7.64 9.96
C ALA A 133 -12.46 8.28 8.69
N ILE A 134 -13.05 9.37 8.18
CA ILE A 134 -12.51 10.07 7.00
C ILE A 134 -11.19 10.79 7.34
N GLU A 135 -11.04 11.36 8.54
CA GLU A 135 -9.78 11.94 9.01
C GLU A 135 -8.70 10.87 9.13
N THR A 136 -9.04 9.66 9.60
CA THR A 136 -8.13 8.52 9.62
C THR A 136 -7.69 8.16 8.21
N ALA A 137 -8.61 8.11 7.23
CA ALA A 137 -8.26 7.89 5.83
C ALA A 137 -7.27 8.93 5.28
N ILE A 138 -7.46 10.21 5.60
CA ILE A 138 -6.56 11.31 5.20
C ILE A 138 -5.20 11.21 5.91
N SER A 139 -5.18 10.81 7.18
CA SER A 139 -3.92 10.62 7.91
C SER A 139 -3.05 9.52 7.30
N GLN A 140 -3.69 8.46 6.76
CA GLN A 140 -3.02 7.36 6.09
C GLN A 140 -2.66 7.69 4.63
N ASN A 141 -3.48 8.49 3.94
CA ASN A 141 -3.20 9.02 2.61
C ASN A 141 -3.55 10.51 2.51
N PRO A 142 -2.55 11.40 2.68
CA PRO A 142 -2.78 12.85 2.58
C PRO A 142 -3.17 13.32 1.18
N ILE A 143 -2.87 12.56 0.11
CA ILE A 143 -3.26 12.89 -1.27
C ILE A 143 -4.56 12.14 -1.60
N PHE A 144 -5.65 12.50 -0.91
CA PHE A 144 -6.95 11.86 -1.08
C PHE A 144 -8.06 12.91 -1.34
N PRO A 145 -8.25 13.34 -2.60
CA PRO A 145 -9.16 14.44 -2.91
C PRO A 145 -10.62 14.18 -2.52
N ASN A 146 -11.08 12.94 -2.68
CA ASN A 146 -12.46 12.58 -2.37
C ASN A 146 -12.73 12.70 -0.87
N ALA A 147 -11.83 12.20 -0.02
CA ALA A 147 -11.94 12.32 1.43
C ALA A 147 -12.04 13.78 1.88
N HIS A 148 -11.15 14.64 1.38
CA HIS A 148 -11.21 16.08 1.66
C HIS A 148 -12.50 16.74 1.18
N ARG A 149 -12.98 16.40 -0.01
CA ARG A 149 -14.25 16.95 -0.54
C ARG A 149 -15.45 16.53 0.32
N TYR A 150 -15.46 15.31 0.85
CA TYR A 150 -16.51 14.86 1.77
C TYR A 150 -16.43 15.58 3.12
N LEU A 151 -15.25 15.68 3.75
CA LEU A 151 -15.10 16.48 4.97
C LEU A 151 -15.52 17.94 4.77
N ALA A 152 -15.17 18.54 3.64
CA ALA A 152 -15.62 19.90 3.33
C ALA A 152 -17.15 20.02 3.26
N GLY A 153 -17.83 19.00 2.72
CA GLY A 153 -19.29 18.94 2.70
C GLY A 153 -19.88 18.80 4.09
N ILE A 154 -19.31 17.91 4.90
CA ILE A 154 -19.75 17.64 6.28
C ILE A 154 -19.55 18.90 7.16
N TYR A 155 -18.37 19.51 7.15
CA TYR A 155 -18.10 20.73 7.91
C TYR A 155 -19.01 21.89 7.52
N TYR A 156 -19.31 22.03 6.22
CA TYR A 156 -20.21 23.08 5.74
C TYR A 156 -21.67 22.84 6.16
N LYS A 157 -22.18 21.61 6.00
CA LYS A 157 -23.60 21.30 6.19
C LYS A 157 -23.96 21.00 7.64
N GLU A 158 -23.20 20.13 8.29
CA GLU A 158 -23.53 19.58 9.61
C GLU A 158 -22.98 20.47 10.73
N PHE A 159 -21.77 21.00 10.56
CA PHE A 159 -21.08 21.79 11.59
C PHE A 159 -21.15 23.30 11.37
N GLN A 160 -21.64 23.75 10.21
CA GLN A 160 -21.66 25.17 9.81
C GLN A 160 -20.29 25.87 9.92
N ASP A 161 -19.21 25.08 9.83
CA ASP A 161 -17.83 25.53 9.93
C ASP A 161 -17.29 25.84 8.52
N GLY A 162 -17.53 27.07 8.09
CA GLY A 162 -17.14 27.55 6.77
C GLY A 162 -15.62 27.58 6.55
N GLU A 163 -14.84 27.79 7.62
CA GLU A 163 -13.39 27.86 7.57
C GLU A 163 -12.77 26.49 7.31
N LYS A 164 -13.13 25.47 8.11
CA LYS A 164 -12.67 24.09 7.89
C LYS A 164 -13.17 23.55 6.56
N ALA A 165 -14.40 23.89 6.18
CA ALA A 165 -14.93 23.50 4.88
C ALA A 165 -14.09 24.08 3.73
N ALA A 166 -13.73 25.37 3.78
CA ALA A 166 -12.89 26.01 2.78
C ALA A 166 -11.47 25.39 2.74
N LYS A 167 -10.88 25.13 3.91
CA LYS A 167 -9.58 24.46 4.02
C LYS A 167 -9.58 23.11 3.31
N HIS A 168 -10.57 22.26 3.59
CA HIS A 168 -10.65 20.95 2.94
C HIS A 168 -10.99 21.03 1.44
N ARG A 169 -11.75 22.05 0.98
CA ARG A 169 -11.93 22.27 -0.47
C ARG A 169 -10.62 22.60 -1.17
N ASN A 170 -9.76 23.40 -0.54
CA ASN A 170 -8.45 23.74 -1.10
C ASN A 170 -7.55 22.51 -1.13
N LEU A 171 -7.45 21.74 -0.04
CA LEU A 171 -6.69 20.49 0.00
C LEU A 171 -7.17 19.47 -1.04
N ALA A 172 -8.49 19.37 -1.27
CA ALA A 172 -9.02 18.51 -2.33
C ALA A 172 -8.55 18.94 -3.73
N ARG A 173 -8.53 20.25 -4.02
CA ARG A 173 -8.05 20.80 -5.30
C ARG A 173 -6.55 20.58 -5.48
N GLU A 174 -5.76 20.85 -4.44
CA GLU A 174 -4.31 20.62 -4.45
C GLU A 174 -3.99 19.14 -4.68
N ALA A 175 -4.67 18.23 -3.97
CA ALA A 175 -4.49 16.80 -4.17
C ALA A 175 -4.88 16.35 -5.60
N GLN A 176 -5.97 16.90 -6.16
CA GLN A 176 -6.36 16.64 -7.56
C GLN A 176 -5.30 17.13 -8.55
N GLN A 177 -4.81 18.35 -8.35
CA GLN A 177 -3.79 18.95 -9.20
C GLN A 177 -2.51 18.11 -9.15
N ARG A 178 -2.08 17.69 -7.96
CA ARG A 178 -0.93 16.81 -7.78
C ARG A 178 -1.09 15.47 -8.49
N ILE A 179 -2.27 14.84 -8.42
CA ILE A 179 -2.56 13.60 -9.17
C ILE A 179 -2.51 13.86 -10.68
N LYS A 180 -3.03 14.98 -11.16
CA LYS A 180 -3.01 15.35 -12.59
C LYS A 180 -1.60 15.58 -13.09
N ASP A 181 -0.79 16.31 -12.33
CA ASP A 181 0.61 16.59 -12.67
C ASP A 181 1.44 15.30 -12.65
N PHE A 182 1.17 14.39 -11.71
CA PHE A 182 1.76 13.05 -11.70
C PHE A 182 1.46 12.29 -12.98
N LYS A 183 0.17 12.20 -13.36
CA LYS A 183 -0.26 11.50 -14.58
C LYS A 183 0.28 12.14 -15.86
N ALA A 184 0.47 13.45 -15.87
CA ALA A 184 1.04 14.19 -16.99
C ALA A 184 2.58 14.09 -17.05
N GLY A 185 3.22 13.35 -16.14
CA GLY A 185 4.68 13.25 -16.06
C GLY A 185 5.36 14.56 -15.63
N LYS A 186 4.60 15.54 -15.14
CA LYS A 186 5.10 16.85 -14.66
C LYS A 186 5.67 16.76 -13.25
N ILE A 187 5.30 15.72 -12.50
CA ILE A 187 5.95 15.40 -11.25
C ILE A 187 7.09 14.45 -11.55
N ASP A 188 8.30 14.99 -11.56
CA ASP A 188 9.50 14.19 -11.55
C ASP A 188 9.69 13.62 -10.14
N LEU A 189 9.41 12.32 -10.00
CA LEU A 189 9.64 11.59 -8.75
C LEU A 189 11.13 11.57 -8.35
N ASN A 190 12.05 11.86 -9.27
CA ASN A 190 13.48 11.98 -8.98
C ASN A 190 13.87 13.39 -8.52
N GLN A 191 13.16 14.45 -8.90
CA GLN A 191 13.43 15.82 -8.42
C GLN A 191 12.93 16.06 -6.99
N ASN A 192 11.86 15.37 -6.59
CA ASN A 192 11.37 15.40 -5.21
C ASN A 192 11.99 14.32 -4.31
N ALA A 193 12.95 13.53 -4.82
CA ALA A 193 13.99 12.99 -3.96
C ALA A 193 14.90 14.17 -3.59
N GLY A 194 14.36 15.12 -2.82
CA GLY A 194 15.17 16.11 -2.13
C GLY A 194 16.33 15.39 -1.45
N SER A 195 17.42 16.13 -1.22
CA SER A 195 18.46 15.62 -0.34
C SER A 195 17.79 15.09 0.93
N ILE A 196 18.38 14.09 1.59
CA ILE A 196 17.84 13.59 2.87
C ILE A 196 17.52 14.77 3.81
N SER A 197 18.27 15.89 3.72
CA SER A 197 17.96 17.16 4.41
C SER A 197 16.53 17.69 4.24
N ASP A 198 15.88 17.45 3.10
CA ASP A 198 14.56 18.00 2.77
C ASP A 198 13.43 17.07 3.25
N TRP A 199 13.75 15.79 3.50
CA TRP A 199 12.88 14.76 4.06
C TRP A 199 13.15 14.51 5.54
N VAL A 200 14.28 15.01 6.05
CA VAL A 200 14.46 15.29 7.47
C VAL A 200 13.44 16.36 7.78
N ILE A 201 12.27 15.90 8.23
CA ILE A 201 11.52 16.65 9.22
C ILE A 201 12.58 17.00 10.26
N GLU A 202 12.95 18.28 10.37
CA GLU A 202 13.47 18.77 11.63
C GLU A 202 12.38 18.42 12.63
N ILE A 203 12.52 17.25 13.25
CA ILE A 203 11.85 16.95 14.49
C ILE A 203 12.42 18.03 15.39
N ASN A 204 11.68 19.14 15.47
CA ASN A 204 11.97 20.27 16.33
C ASN A 204 11.66 19.88 17.78
N THR A 205 12.14 18.70 18.18
CA THR A 205 12.58 18.43 19.52
C THR A 205 13.95 19.09 19.60
N GLY A 206 14.22 19.95 20.57
CA GLY A 206 15.53 20.59 20.78
C GLY A 206 16.72 19.64 20.99
N ASN A 207 16.60 18.36 20.65
CA ASN A 207 17.64 17.38 20.46
C ASN A 207 17.85 17.11 18.97
N LYS A 208 18.85 17.76 18.36
CA LYS A 208 19.55 17.11 17.24
C LYS A 208 19.97 15.71 17.73
N PRO A 209 19.76 14.62 16.97
CA PRO A 209 20.25 13.31 17.37
C PRO A 209 21.76 13.44 17.54
N LYS A 210 22.21 13.37 18.79
CA LYS A 210 23.63 13.50 19.07
C LYS A 210 24.29 12.24 18.48
N LEU A 211 25.19 12.44 17.52
CA LEU A 211 26.04 11.38 16.96
C LEU A 211 27.16 10.98 17.95
N ASP A 212 27.02 11.34 19.22
CA ASP A 212 28.00 11.17 20.30
C ASP A 212 27.96 9.77 20.91
N ALA A 213 26.92 8.98 20.66
CA ALA A 213 26.89 7.59 21.06
C ALA A 213 28.07 6.82 20.41
N PRO A 214 28.89 6.11 21.23
CA PRO A 214 29.93 5.23 20.73
C PRO A 214 29.39 4.21 19.72
N MET A 215 30.21 3.82 18.74
CA MET A 215 29.79 2.88 17.69
C MET A 215 29.41 1.50 18.26
N GLU A 216 30.05 1.11 19.36
CA GLU A 216 29.77 -0.12 20.12
C GLU A 216 28.36 -0.15 20.73
N ASP A 217 27.82 1.01 21.10
CA ASP A 217 26.46 1.13 21.63
C ASP A 217 25.42 1.44 20.56
N THR A 218 25.86 1.74 19.33
CA THR A 218 25.01 2.13 18.21
C THR A 218 24.50 0.92 17.46
N ILE A 219 23.20 0.94 17.13
CA ILE A 219 22.59 -0.02 16.21
C ILE A 219 22.63 0.56 14.80
N ILE A 220 23.27 -0.14 13.88
CA ILE A 220 23.43 0.34 12.51
C ILE A 220 22.45 -0.38 11.61
N ILE A 221 21.60 0.38 10.93
CA ILE A 221 20.52 -0.15 10.13
C ILE A 221 20.82 0.07 8.65
N VAL A 222 20.85 -0.99 7.87
CA VAL A 222 20.80 -0.90 6.41
C VAL A 222 19.34 -0.91 5.98
N SER A 223 18.86 0.21 5.45
CA SER A 223 17.47 0.39 5.07
C SER A 223 17.30 0.87 3.64
N GLY A 224 16.07 0.86 3.14
CA GLY A 224 15.73 1.25 1.78
C GLY A 224 14.42 0.60 1.34
N LEU A 225 13.93 1.04 0.18
CA LEU A 225 12.77 0.42 -0.45
C LEU A 225 13.07 -1.04 -0.86
N PRO A 226 12.06 -1.91 -0.97
CA PRO A 226 12.22 -3.20 -1.63
C PRO A 226 12.94 -3.03 -2.98
N ARG A 227 13.91 -3.90 -3.28
CA ARG A 227 14.74 -3.87 -4.51
C ARG A 227 15.70 -2.68 -4.66
N SER A 228 15.95 -1.89 -3.62
CA SER A 228 16.97 -0.84 -3.64
C SER A 228 18.41 -1.33 -3.45
N GLY A 229 18.63 -2.63 -3.23
CA GLY A 229 19.97 -3.21 -3.07
C GLY A 229 20.41 -3.44 -1.62
N THR A 230 19.53 -3.29 -0.64
CA THR A 230 19.82 -3.53 0.79
C THR A 230 20.42 -4.91 1.06
N SER A 231 19.96 -5.97 0.40
CA SER A 231 20.56 -7.31 0.54
C SER A 231 22.01 -7.37 0.04
N MET A 232 22.32 -6.69 -1.08
CA MET A 232 23.67 -6.64 -1.63
C MET A 232 24.60 -5.86 -0.70
N MET A 233 24.14 -4.75 -0.11
CA MET A 233 24.89 -4.00 0.88
C MET A 233 25.23 -4.85 2.11
N MET A 234 24.26 -5.60 2.64
CA MET A 234 24.50 -6.52 3.76
C MET A 234 25.53 -7.60 3.43
N GLN A 235 25.51 -8.14 2.20
CA GLN A 235 26.52 -9.10 1.73
C GLN A 235 27.92 -8.47 1.64
N MET A 236 28.01 -7.23 1.15
CA MET A 236 29.29 -6.51 1.08
C MET A 236 29.88 -6.25 2.47
N LEU A 237 29.04 -5.87 3.44
CA LEU A 237 29.45 -5.67 4.83
C LEU A 237 29.97 -6.97 5.44
N ALA A 238 29.22 -8.07 5.30
CA ALA A 238 29.64 -9.38 5.78
C ALA A 238 30.97 -9.84 5.15
N ALA A 239 31.12 -9.66 3.84
CA ALA A 239 32.34 -10.00 3.12
C ALA A 239 33.54 -9.14 3.54
N ALA A 240 33.30 -7.92 4.04
CA ALA A 240 34.31 -7.05 4.62
C ALA A 240 34.64 -7.40 6.09
N GLY A 241 34.11 -8.50 6.63
CA GLY A 241 34.32 -8.93 8.02
C GLY A 241 33.51 -8.13 9.04
N ILE A 242 32.52 -7.34 8.61
CA ILE A 242 31.67 -6.56 9.50
C ILE A 242 30.57 -7.47 10.06
N SER A 243 30.34 -7.39 11.37
CA SER A 243 29.30 -8.17 12.05
C SER A 243 27.91 -7.72 11.61
N VAL A 244 27.20 -8.62 10.94
CA VAL A 244 25.82 -8.43 10.48
C VAL A 244 24.87 -9.31 11.28
N MET A 245 23.68 -8.81 11.60
CA MET A 245 22.62 -9.57 12.26
C MET A 245 21.79 -10.28 11.21
N THR A 246 21.88 -11.61 11.19
CA THR A 246 21.10 -12.49 10.32
C THR A 246 20.89 -13.83 11.03
N ASP A 247 19.76 -14.48 10.78
CA ASP A 247 19.43 -15.80 11.35
C ASP A 247 19.64 -16.97 10.36
N GLY A 248 20.01 -16.67 9.11
CA GLY A 248 20.24 -17.67 8.08
C GLY A 248 18.99 -18.48 7.68
N VAL A 249 17.80 -18.09 8.13
CA VAL A 249 16.55 -18.84 7.89
C VAL A 249 16.17 -18.83 6.41
N ARG A 250 16.49 -17.75 5.70
CA ARG A 250 16.20 -17.60 4.29
C ARG A 250 17.42 -17.90 3.42
N GLU A 251 17.42 -19.11 2.87
CA GLU A 251 18.48 -19.61 2.00
C GLU A 251 18.59 -18.86 0.65
N ALA A 252 19.68 -19.12 -0.06
CA ALA A 252 19.91 -18.62 -1.41
C ALA A 252 18.85 -19.15 -2.38
N ASP A 253 18.46 -18.30 -3.33
CA ASP A 253 17.57 -18.68 -4.43
C ASP A 253 18.11 -18.16 -5.78
N GLU A 254 17.45 -18.50 -6.88
CA GLU A 254 17.84 -18.06 -8.23
C GLU A 254 17.89 -16.53 -8.39
N SER A 255 17.16 -15.78 -7.56
CA SER A 255 17.12 -14.31 -7.59
C SER A 255 18.17 -13.67 -6.67
N ASN A 256 18.69 -14.41 -5.70
CA ASN A 256 19.77 -14.02 -4.81
C ASN A 256 20.62 -15.25 -4.43
N PRO A 257 21.57 -15.65 -5.28
CA PRO A 257 22.34 -16.90 -5.13
C PRO A 257 23.29 -16.89 -3.93
N LYS A 258 23.43 -15.76 -3.22
CA LYS A 258 24.24 -15.62 -2.01
C LYS A 258 23.40 -15.54 -0.72
N GLY A 259 22.11 -15.82 -0.78
CA GLY A 259 21.23 -15.82 0.39
C GLY A 259 20.80 -14.43 0.85
N TYR A 260 19.76 -14.40 1.68
CA TYR A 260 19.20 -13.16 2.20
C TYR A 260 19.74 -12.94 3.60
N TYR A 261 20.62 -11.96 3.74
CA TYR A 261 21.18 -11.49 5.01
C TYR A 261 20.10 -10.70 5.78
N GLU A 262 19.07 -11.43 6.20
CA GLU A 262 17.88 -10.96 6.90
C GLU A 262 17.84 -11.57 8.30
N TYR A 263 17.15 -10.87 9.20
CA TYR A 263 16.80 -11.37 10.52
C TYR A 263 15.28 -11.31 10.62
N GLU A 264 14.60 -12.45 10.70
CA GLU A 264 13.15 -12.56 10.56
C GLU A 264 12.41 -11.71 11.60
N LYS A 265 12.91 -11.68 12.85
CA LYS A 265 12.31 -10.84 13.91
C LYS A 265 12.36 -9.34 13.57
N ALA A 266 13.31 -8.90 12.75
CA ALA A 266 13.38 -7.50 12.32
C ALA A 266 12.17 -7.08 11.46
N LYS A 267 11.48 -8.03 10.81
CA LYS A 267 10.24 -7.76 10.07
C LYS A 267 9.05 -7.46 11.00
N GLN A 268 9.15 -7.86 12.27
CA GLN A 268 8.12 -7.71 13.29
C GLN A 268 8.50 -6.66 14.34
N VAL A 269 9.42 -5.74 14.03
CA VAL A 269 9.95 -4.76 14.99
C VAL A 269 8.89 -3.90 15.69
N GLY A 270 7.72 -3.72 15.06
CA GLY A 270 6.59 -3.00 15.67
C GLY A 270 5.82 -3.78 16.73
N SER A 271 5.96 -5.10 16.80
CA SER A 271 5.31 -5.98 17.79
C SER A 271 6.32 -6.69 18.70
N ASP A 272 7.50 -7.02 18.20
CA ASP A 272 8.60 -7.61 18.97
C ASP A 272 9.91 -6.85 18.73
N ASN A 273 10.39 -6.18 19.78
CA ASN A 273 11.66 -5.45 19.82
C ASN A 273 12.67 -6.05 20.80
N SER A 274 12.40 -7.26 21.34
CA SER A 274 13.25 -7.93 22.34
C SER A 274 14.68 -8.19 21.87
N TRP A 275 14.88 -8.25 20.57
CA TRP A 275 16.16 -8.52 19.90
C TRP A 275 17.03 -7.28 19.67
N ILE A 276 16.48 -6.08 19.85
CA ILE A 276 17.19 -4.82 19.57
C ILE A 276 18.47 -4.65 20.41
N PRO A 277 18.50 -5.02 21.70
CA PRO A 277 19.75 -5.03 22.47
C PRO A 277 20.86 -5.89 21.85
N ASP A 278 20.50 -7.01 21.22
CA ASP A 278 21.46 -7.93 20.59
C ASP A 278 22.01 -7.42 19.24
N ALA A 279 21.39 -6.37 18.71
CA ALA A 279 21.77 -5.69 17.46
C ALA A 279 22.80 -4.57 17.66
N LYS A 280 23.15 -4.23 18.91
CA LYS A 280 24.23 -3.30 19.22
C LYS A 280 25.54 -3.74 18.55
N SER A 281 26.30 -2.77 18.04
CA SER A 281 27.54 -2.96 17.27
C SER A 281 27.42 -3.85 16.03
N LYS A 282 26.19 -4.19 15.60
CA LYS A 282 25.92 -5.01 14.42
C LYS A 282 25.15 -4.20 13.39
N PHE A 283 25.27 -4.64 12.14
CA PHE A 283 24.45 -4.14 11.05
C PHE A 283 23.21 -5.01 10.91
N VAL A 284 22.03 -4.40 10.98
CA VAL A 284 20.76 -5.10 10.77
C VAL A 284 20.03 -4.52 9.57
N LYS A 285 19.44 -5.39 8.76
CA LYS A 285 18.63 -4.98 7.63
C LYS A 285 17.18 -4.75 8.09
N ILE A 286 16.66 -3.55 7.88
CA ILE A 286 15.25 -3.21 8.15
C ILE A 286 14.71 -2.45 6.95
N VAL A 287 13.59 -2.89 6.38
CA VAL A 287 12.96 -2.18 5.25
C VAL A 287 12.44 -0.81 5.69
N ALA A 288 12.44 0.17 4.78
CA ALA A 288 12.14 1.57 5.10
C ALA A 288 10.79 1.76 5.83
N GLN A 289 9.79 0.94 5.48
CA GLN A 289 8.44 0.99 6.05
C GLN A 289 8.39 0.66 7.56
N LEU A 290 9.40 -0.04 8.08
CA LEU A 290 9.46 -0.46 9.47
C LEU A 290 10.29 0.50 10.35
N LEU A 291 11.02 1.45 9.77
CA LEU A 291 11.82 2.41 10.55
C LEU A 291 11.00 3.20 11.57
N PRO A 292 9.77 3.70 11.27
CA PRO A 292 8.96 4.43 12.25
C PRO A 292 8.49 3.57 13.44
N LYS A 293 8.69 2.25 13.38
CA LYS A 293 8.30 1.31 14.43
C LYS A 293 9.45 0.98 15.39
N LEU A 294 10.64 1.52 15.16
CA LEU A 294 11.77 1.35 16.07
C LEU A 294 11.48 2.00 17.43
N PRO A 295 11.80 1.34 18.56
CA PRO A 295 11.64 1.94 19.87
C PRO A 295 12.58 3.14 20.04
N SER A 296 12.07 4.16 20.72
CA SER A 296 12.86 5.33 21.11
C SER A 296 13.88 4.99 22.22
N GLY A 297 14.85 5.88 22.43
CA GLY A 297 15.85 5.73 23.50
C GLY A 297 17.08 4.89 23.16
N GLN A 298 17.19 4.38 21.92
CA GLN A 298 18.39 3.72 21.41
C GLN A 298 19.09 4.61 20.38
N PRO A 299 20.43 4.61 20.34
CA PRO A 299 21.18 5.30 19.29
C PRO A 299 21.16 4.48 18.00
N TYR A 300 20.50 5.00 16.97
CA TYR A 300 20.48 4.40 15.63
C TYR A 300 21.30 5.21 14.64
N ARG A 301 22.01 4.52 13.75
CA ARG A 301 22.56 5.09 12.51
C ARG A 301 21.99 4.34 11.32
N ILE A 302 21.54 5.05 10.30
CA ILE A 302 20.85 4.44 9.16
C ILE A 302 21.68 4.66 7.90
N ILE A 303 22.07 3.57 7.25
CA ILE A 303 22.55 3.56 5.86
C ILE A 303 21.32 3.34 4.98
N PHE A 304 20.84 4.42 4.36
CA PHE A 304 19.66 4.36 3.51
C PHE A 304 20.06 4.17 2.04
N MET A 305 19.71 3.01 1.50
CA MET A 305 19.97 2.62 0.11
C MET A 305 18.99 3.32 -0.82
N GLN A 306 19.53 4.17 -1.68
CA GLN A 306 18.78 4.86 -2.72
C GLN A 306 18.95 4.15 -4.06
N ARG A 307 17.84 3.93 -4.75
CA ARG A 307 17.81 3.46 -6.14
C ARG A 307 16.64 4.14 -6.84
N PRO A 308 16.82 4.65 -8.07
CA PRO A 308 15.75 5.30 -8.81
C PRO A 308 14.50 4.41 -8.89
N LEU A 309 13.32 5.00 -8.66
CA LEU A 309 12.06 4.25 -8.71
C LEU A 309 11.81 3.63 -10.09
N SER A 310 12.28 4.29 -11.15
CA SER A 310 12.27 3.79 -12.53
C SER A 310 13.02 2.47 -12.71
N GLU A 311 13.95 2.13 -11.81
CA GLU A 311 14.64 0.84 -11.80
C GLU A 311 14.08 -0.13 -10.76
N VAL A 312 13.65 0.40 -9.60
CA VAL A 312 13.07 -0.39 -8.52
C VAL A 312 11.78 -1.06 -8.98
N ILE A 313 10.89 -0.32 -9.66
CA ILE A 313 9.58 -0.80 -10.11
C ILE A 313 9.73 -1.97 -11.12
N PRO A 314 10.46 -1.82 -12.26
CA PRO A 314 10.66 -2.96 -13.16
C PRO A 314 11.39 -4.14 -12.51
N SER A 315 12.28 -3.87 -11.54
CA SER A 315 12.95 -4.93 -10.81
C SER A 315 12.01 -5.67 -9.84
N GLN A 316 11.01 -4.98 -9.29
CA GLN A 316 9.99 -5.56 -8.43
C GLN A 316 8.99 -6.35 -9.27
N ASP A 317 8.58 -5.83 -10.43
CA ASP A 317 7.68 -6.52 -11.36
C ASP A 317 8.28 -7.85 -11.82
N LYS A 318 9.56 -7.86 -12.23
CA LYS A 318 10.27 -9.10 -12.57
C LYS A 318 10.31 -10.13 -11.45
N LEU A 319 10.40 -9.68 -10.18
CA LEU A 319 10.37 -10.59 -9.03
C LEU A 319 8.97 -11.16 -8.83
N LEU A 320 7.94 -10.32 -8.93
CA LEU A 320 6.55 -10.71 -8.79
C LEU A 320 6.14 -11.72 -9.87
N GLU A 321 6.50 -11.45 -11.13
CA GLU A 321 6.34 -12.39 -12.25
C GLU A 321 6.96 -13.76 -11.97
N ARG A 322 8.19 -13.81 -11.44
CA ARG A 322 8.87 -15.07 -11.07
C ARG A 322 8.18 -15.80 -9.93
N LEU A 323 7.65 -15.08 -8.95
CA LEU A 323 6.95 -15.64 -7.80
C LEU A 323 5.50 -16.02 -8.10
N GLY A 324 5.04 -15.85 -9.35
CA GLY A 324 3.64 -16.08 -9.72
C GLY A 324 2.65 -15.14 -9.04
N LYS A 325 3.15 -14.07 -8.41
CA LYS A 325 2.33 -13.04 -7.74
C LYS A 325 2.23 -11.86 -8.69
N LYS A 326 1.03 -11.34 -8.97
CA LYS A 326 0.91 -10.09 -9.75
C LYS A 326 0.94 -8.91 -8.79
N GLY A 327 1.80 -7.93 -9.10
CA GLY A 327 1.80 -6.61 -8.48
C GLY A 327 0.60 -5.78 -8.91
#